data_AF-A0A6J4P114-F1
#
_entry.id   AF-A0A6J4P114-F1
#
_cell.length_a   1.000
_cell.length_b   1.000
_cell.length_c   1.000
_cell.angle_alpha   90.00
_cell.angle_beta   90.00
_cell.angle_gamma   90.00
#
_symmetry.space_group_name_H-M   'P 1'
#
loop_
_entity.id
_entity.type
_entity.pdbx_description
1 polymer ?
#
loop_
_entity_poly.entity_id
_entity_poly.type
_entity_poly.pdbx_seq_one_letter_code
_entity_poly.pdbx_strand_id
1 'polypeptide(L)'
;MRSPLERPWSAMDMRSRVRGESIEEIADRKFYRRFDARGSRLRTVYSRTLENWGASYPAEQIFVGFIEDIHFNPEELLRSVYGFLGVDAAFQPPTPDKKVHSRSADTMPTRLAAHLARTYQDELARLEEVFGGYTSFWRYCGTRLSEGAFDDERIAYPLWDSSLWEEWRASEQGPAGTREVGLQSGPLSSLQAVR
;
A
#
# COMPACT_ATOMS: atom_id res chain seq x y z
N MET A 1 3.92 4.83 -0.43
CA MET A 1 2.50 4.52 -0.62
C MET A 1 2.19 3.21 0.05
N ARG A 2 0.97 3.07 0.55
CA ARG A 2 0.39 1.82 1.05
C ARG A 2 -0.81 1.52 0.15
N SER A 3 -1.18 0.26 -0.04
CA SER A 3 -2.40 -0.08 -0.77
C SER A 3 -3.60 0.83 -0.39
N PRO A 4 -4.34 1.38 -1.37
CA PRO A 4 -5.59 2.08 -1.13
C PRO A 4 -6.63 1.28 -0.34
N LEU A 5 -6.53 -0.06 -0.37
CA LEU A 5 -7.38 -0.98 0.39
C LEU A 5 -7.03 -1.04 1.88
N GLU A 6 -5.79 -0.68 2.23
CA GLU A 6 -5.26 -0.82 3.57
C GLU A 6 -5.07 0.52 4.27
N ARG A 7 -4.80 1.58 3.50
CA ARG A 7 -4.51 2.92 4.03
C ARG A 7 -5.63 3.46 4.92
N PRO A 8 -6.93 3.34 4.59
CA PRO A 8 -8.02 3.76 5.46
C PRO A 8 -8.18 2.86 6.69
N TRP A 9 -7.99 1.55 6.55
CA TRP A 9 -8.03 0.60 7.67
C TRP A 9 -6.96 0.91 8.71
N SER A 10 -5.71 1.08 8.27
CA SER A 10 -4.61 1.46 9.16
C SER A 10 -4.86 2.78 9.90
N ALA A 11 -5.45 3.77 9.22
CA ALA A 11 -5.80 5.03 9.85
C ALA A 11 -6.87 4.86 10.93
N MET A 12 -7.81 3.93 10.73
CA MET A 12 -8.81 3.57 11.73
C MET A 12 -8.19 2.83 12.90
N ASP A 13 -7.39 1.78 12.66
CA ASP A 13 -6.68 1.00 13.67
C ASP A 13 -5.80 1.88 14.57
N MET A 14 -4.94 2.70 13.96
CA MET A 14 -4.09 3.64 14.71
C MET A 14 -4.92 4.60 15.58
N ARG A 15 -6.04 5.12 15.05
CA ARG A 15 -6.90 6.06 15.77
C ARG A 15 -7.65 5.39 16.92
N SER A 16 -8.12 4.17 16.72
CA SER A 16 -8.77 3.38 17.77
C SER A 16 -7.78 3.10 18.90
N ARG A 17 -6.54 2.71 18.57
CA ARG A 17 -5.46 2.51 19.54
C ARG A 17 -5.14 3.78 20.35
N VAL A 18 -4.98 4.93 19.67
CA VAL A 18 -4.71 6.21 20.35
C VAL A 18 -5.84 6.61 21.31
N ARG A 19 -7.05 6.11 21.09
CA ARG A 19 -8.24 6.40 21.90
C ARG A 19 -8.60 5.32 22.91
N GLY A 20 -7.89 4.18 22.91
CA GLY A 20 -8.26 3.01 23.70
C GLY A 20 -9.61 2.40 23.28
N GLU A 21 -10.06 2.60 22.04
CA GLU A 21 -11.28 1.98 21.50
C GLU A 21 -10.91 0.58 20.94
N SER A 22 -11.65 -0.48 21.28
CA SER A 22 -11.55 -1.78 20.58
C SER A 22 -12.13 -1.65 19.18
N ILE A 23 -11.45 -2.21 18.18
CA ILE A 23 -11.92 -2.15 16.79
C ILE A 23 -13.14 -3.06 16.57
N GLU A 24 -13.22 -4.14 17.35
CA GLU A 24 -14.25 -5.17 17.32
C GLU A 24 -15.61 -4.62 17.80
N GLU A 25 -15.58 -3.66 18.73
CA GLU A 25 -16.77 -3.01 19.28
C GLU A 25 -17.30 -1.87 18.41
N ILE A 26 -16.54 -1.45 17.39
CA ILE A 26 -16.94 -0.36 16.51
C ILE A 26 -17.96 -0.87 15.49
N ALA A 27 -19.16 -0.30 15.51
CA ALA A 27 -20.16 -0.57 14.49
C ALA A 27 -19.65 -0.20 13.08
N ASP A 28 -19.85 -1.10 12.12
CA ASP A 28 -19.52 -0.97 10.69
C ASP A 28 -19.84 0.39 10.08
N ARG A 29 -21.02 0.96 10.38
CA ARG A 29 -21.43 2.27 9.88
C ARG A 29 -20.40 3.38 10.20
N LYS A 30 -19.69 3.28 11.32
CA LYS A 30 -18.62 4.22 11.70
C LYS A 30 -17.38 4.02 10.83
N PHE A 31 -17.06 2.80 10.40
CA PHE A 31 -15.99 2.53 9.43
C PHE A 31 -16.34 3.10 8.05
N TYR A 32 -17.51 2.76 7.48
CA TYR A 32 -17.92 3.26 6.17
C TYR A 32 -17.89 4.79 6.11
N ARG A 33 -18.52 5.46 7.08
CA ARG A 33 -18.50 6.93 7.18
C ARG A 33 -17.08 7.51 7.24
N ARG A 34 -16.14 6.83 7.92
CA ARG A 34 -14.74 7.27 8.02
C ARG A 34 -13.98 7.05 6.72
N PHE A 35 -14.15 5.90 6.09
CA PHE A 35 -13.53 5.57 4.82
C PHE A 35 -13.97 6.53 3.71
N ASP A 36 -15.26 6.88 3.70
CA ASP A 36 -15.87 7.76 2.72
C ASP A 36 -15.68 9.24 3.01
N ALA A 37 -15.26 9.61 4.22
CA ALA A 37 -15.01 10.99 4.58
C ALA A 37 -13.98 11.61 3.63
N ARG A 38 -14.25 12.86 3.19
CA ARG A 38 -13.39 13.61 2.26
C ARG A 38 -11.91 13.55 2.64
N GLY A 39 -11.58 13.80 3.91
CA GLY A 39 -10.19 13.75 4.38
C GLY A 39 -9.53 12.38 4.27
N SER A 40 -10.28 11.28 4.40
CA SER A 40 -9.77 9.92 4.16
C SER A 40 -9.44 9.75 2.68
N ARG A 41 -10.40 10.06 1.79
CA ARG A 41 -10.21 9.97 0.33
C ARG A 41 -9.02 10.79 -0.17
N LEU A 42 -8.86 12.02 0.33
CA LEU A 42 -7.73 12.90 -0.02
C LEU A 42 -6.34 12.30 0.28
N ARG A 43 -6.24 11.37 1.24
CA ARG A 43 -4.97 10.73 1.63
C ARG A 43 -4.78 9.34 1.03
N THR A 44 -5.73 8.89 0.23
CA THR A 44 -5.75 7.54 -0.36
C THR A 44 -5.76 7.59 -1.90
N VAL A 45 -6.33 8.65 -2.50
CA VAL A 45 -6.23 8.91 -3.95
C VAL A 45 -4.86 9.53 -4.24
N TYR A 46 -3.88 8.67 -4.48
CA TYR A 46 -2.49 9.03 -4.71
C TYR A 46 -2.26 9.63 -6.09
N SER A 47 -3.01 9.21 -7.12
CA SER A 47 -2.95 9.82 -8.46
C SER A 47 -3.06 11.34 -8.40
N ARG A 48 -4.11 11.82 -7.73
CA ARG A 48 -4.30 13.25 -7.46
C ARG A 48 -3.16 13.87 -6.66
N THR A 49 -2.62 13.14 -5.67
CA THR A 49 -1.50 13.66 -4.87
C THR A 49 -0.28 13.89 -5.76
N LEU A 50 0.06 12.91 -6.59
CA LEU A 50 1.17 12.96 -7.53
C LEU A 50 0.97 14.06 -8.58
N GLU A 51 -0.25 14.22 -9.12
CA GLU A 51 -0.57 15.32 -10.04
C GLU A 51 -0.33 16.71 -9.41
N ASN A 52 -0.79 16.92 -8.16
CA ASN A 52 -0.63 18.21 -7.49
C ASN A 52 0.85 18.54 -7.22
N TRP A 53 1.63 17.54 -6.80
CA TRP A 53 3.07 17.72 -6.58
C TRP A 53 3.83 17.90 -7.90
N GLY A 54 3.48 17.10 -8.91
CA GLY A 54 4.05 17.17 -10.27
C GLY A 54 3.81 18.50 -10.99
N ALA A 55 2.76 19.24 -10.60
CA ALA A 55 2.53 20.60 -11.10
C ALA A 55 3.57 21.61 -10.60
N SER A 56 4.25 21.33 -9.48
CA SER A 56 5.23 22.24 -8.86
C SER A 56 6.66 21.72 -8.88
N TYR A 57 6.84 20.39 -8.93
CA TYR A 57 8.13 19.73 -8.86
C TYR A 57 8.29 18.72 -9.99
N PRO A 58 9.44 18.67 -10.68
CA PRO A 58 9.75 17.66 -11.67
C PRO A 58 9.82 16.25 -11.04
N ALA A 59 9.59 15.22 -11.84
CA ALA A 59 9.46 13.84 -11.38
C ALA A 59 10.75 13.30 -10.72
N GLU A 60 11.92 13.79 -11.12
CA GLU A 60 13.22 13.45 -10.53
C GLU A 60 13.38 13.97 -9.09
N GLN A 61 12.56 14.94 -8.67
CA GLN A 61 12.54 15.50 -7.31
C GLN A 61 11.47 14.88 -6.41
N ILE A 62 10.76 13.87 -6.89
CA ILE A 62 9.72 13.17 -6.13
C ILE A 62 10.15 11.72 -5.96
N PHE A 63 10.34 11.28 -4.71
CA PHE A 63 10.59 9.87 -4.42
C PHE A 63 9.29 9.16 -4.02
N VAL A 64 9.02 8.02 -4.63
CA VAL A 64 7.89 7.15 -4.31
C VAL A 64 8.42 5.88 -3.67
N GLY A 65 8.19 5.73 -2.36
CA GLY A 65 8.53 4.51 -1.61
C GLY A 65 7.30 3.68 -1.26
N PHE A 66 7.29 2.37 -1.52
CA PHE A 66 6.20 1.44 -1.18
C PHE A 66 6.42 0.80 0.21
N ILE A 67 5.34 0.53 0.96
CA ILE A 67 5.49 -0.13 2.28
C ILE A 67 5.98 -1.58 2.10
N GLU A 68 5.58 -2.20 1.01
CA GLU A 68 6.05 -3.52 0.60
C GLU A 68 7.58 -3.55 0.54
N ASP A 69 8.25 -2.53 -0.02
CA ASP A 69 9.71 -2.45 -0.03
C ASP A 69 10.32 -2.21 1.36
N ILE A 70 9.60 -1.57 2.30
CA ILE A 70 10.04 -1.50 3.69
C ILE A 70 10.08 -2.91 4.31
N HIS A 71 9.18 -3.80 3.86
CA HIS A 71 9.11 -5.16 4.35
C HIS A 71 10.05 -6.12 3.63
N PHE A 72 10.03 -6.13 2.30
CA PHE A 72 10.74 -7.09 1.46
C PHE A 72 12.16 -6.66 1.13
N ASN A 73 12.40 -5.35 0.95
CA ASN A 73 13.66 -4.81 0.46
C ASN A 73 14.22 -3.66 1.34
N PRO A 74 14.22 -3.77 2.69
CA PRO A 74 14.46 -2.62 3.58
C PRO A 74 15.81 -1.94 3.36
N GLU A 75 16.88 -2.72 3.18
CA GLU A 75 18.23 -2.18 2.96
C GLU A 75 18.37 -1.52 1.59
N GLU A 76 17.82 -2.13 0.54
CA GLU A 76 17.86 -1.59 -0.82
C GLU A 76 17.04 -0.30 -0.92
N LEU A 77 15.86 -0.27 -0.30
CA LEU A 77 15.04 0.92 -0.17
C LEU A 77 15.81 2.03 0.52
N LEU A 78 16.47 1.73 1.64
CA LEU A 78 17.24 2.72 2.39
C LEU A 78 18.39 3.31 1.56
N ARG A 79 19.15 2.45 0.86
CA ARG A 79 20.21 2.91 -0.07
C ARG A 79 19.65 3.76 -1.20
N SER A 80 18.51 3.38 -1.77
CA SER A 80 17.82 4.14 -2.81
C SER A 80 17.40 5.54 -2.32
N VAL A 81 16.87 5.63 -1.09
CA VAL A 81 16.54 6.91 -0.45
C VAL A 81 17.80 7.75 -0.22
N TYR A 82 18.90 7.16 0.26
CA TYR A 82 20.16 7.90 0.43
C TYR A 82 20.72 8.43 -0.89
N GLY A 83 20.69 7.61 -1.94
CA GLY A 83 21.06 8.04 -3.29
C GLY A 83 20.20 9.20 -3.78
N PHE A 84 18.89 9.12 -3.59
CA PHE A 84 17.96 10.21 -3.92
C PHE A 84 18.24 11.50 -3.14
N LEU A 85 18.59 11.39 -1.86
CA LEU A 85 18.93 12.55 -1.02
C LEU A 85 20.35 13.10 -1.26
N GLY A 86 21.18 12.41 -2.06
CA GLY A 86 22.56 12.80 -2.30
C GLY A 86 23.47 12.65 -1.08
N VAL A 87 23.16 11.73 -0.18
CA VAL A 87 23.97 11.42 1.02
C VAL A 87 24.70 10.09 0.85
N ASP A 88 25.57 9.75 1.81
CA ASP A 88 26.33 8.51 1.78
C ASP A 88 25.42 7.27 1.81
N ALA A 89 25.34 6.57 0.68
CA ALA A 89 24.55 5.35 0.53
C ALA A 89 25.13 4.15 1.32
N ALA A 90 26.37 4.23 1.77
CA ALA A 90 27.00 3.20 2.61
C ALA A 90 26.70 3.37 4.11
N PHE A 91 26.09 4.49 4.52
CA PHE A 91 25.74 4.71 5.92
C PHE A 91 24.76 3.64 6.43
N GLN A 92 25.07 3.01 7.56
CA GLN A 92 24.20 2.05 8.21
C GLN A 92 23.70 2.61 9.54
N PRO A 93 22.37 2.78 9.73
CA PRO A 93 21.85 3.27 10.99
C PRO A 93 22.08 2.23 12.10
N PRO A 94 22.31 2.67 13.35
CA PRO A 94 22.36 1.74 14.47
C PRO A 94 20.99 1.08 14.65
N THR A 95 20.96 -0.25 14.67
CA THR A 95 19.74 -1.10 14.78
C THR A 95 18.76 -0.99 13.61
N PRO A 96 19.17 -1.32 12.37
CA PRO A 96 18.27 -1.25 11.20
C PRO A 96 17.05 -2.17 11.33
N ASP A 97 17.21 -3.30 12.03
CA ASP A 97 16.16 -4.32 12.16
C ASP A 97 15.18 -4.05 13.32
N LYS A 98 15.40 -3.00 14.11
CA LYS A 98 14.57 -2.72 15.29
C LYS A 98 13.22 -2.16 14.87
N LYS A 99 12.18 -2.96 15.03
CA LYS A 99 10.79 -2.53 14.85
C LYS A 99 10.37 -1.54 15.95
N VAL A 100 10.24 -0.26 15.60
CA VAL A 100 9.83 0.81 16.53
C VAL A 100 8.31 0.93 16.65
N HIS A 101 7.60 0.73 15.54
CA HIS A 101 6.14 0.76 15.50
C HIS A 101 5.63 -0.55 14.90
N SER A 102 5.05 -1.39 15.76
CA SER A 102 4.31 -2.58 15.35
C SER A 102 2.85 -2.24 15.05
N ARG A 103 2.27 -3.00 14.11
CA ARG A 103 0.83 -3.02 13.86
C ARG A 103 0.11 -3.61 15.09
N SER A 104 -1.11 -3.14 15.36
CA SER A 104 -1.98 -3.72 16.40
C SER A 104 -2.97 -4.72 15.83
N ALA A 105 -3.43 -4.52 14.60
CA ALA A 105 -4.28 -5.48 13.89
C ALA A 105 -3.45 -6.30 12.90
N ASP A 106 -3.64 -7.62 12.91
CA ASP A 106 -3.08 -8.56 11.92
C ASP A 106 -4.09 -8.96 10.84
N THR A 107 -5.36 -8.52 10.98
CA THR A 107 -6.45 -8.83 10.05
C THR A 107 -7.41 -7.65 9.93
N MET A 108 -8.21 -7.63 8.86
CA MET A 108 -9.32 -6.71 8.67
C MET A 108 -10.60 -7.46 8.28
N PRO A 109 -11.80 -6.98 8.67
CA PRO A 109 -13.05 -7.59 8.20
C PRO A 109 -13.13 -7.55 6.67
N THR A 110 -13.37 -8.70 6.04
CA THR A 110 -13.38 -8.86 4.57
C THR A 110 -14.40 -7.94 3.92
N ARG A 111 -15.58 -7.78 4.55
CA ARG A 111 -16.63 -6.86 4.07
C ARG A 111 -16.19 -5.40 4.00
N LEU A 112 -15.31 -4.96 4.91
CA LEU A 112 -14.75 -3.61 4.92
C LEU A 112 -13.68 -3.47 3.82
N ALA A 113 -12.86 -4.51 3.60
CA ALA A 113 -11.91 -4.55 2.49
C ALA A 113 -12.64 -4.49 1.13
N ALA A 114 -13.73 -5.25 0.98
CA ALA A 114 -14.57 -5.23 -0.22
C ALA A 114 -15.23 -3.87 -0.48
N HIS A 115 -15.66 -3.16 0.57
CA HIS A 115 -16.13 -1.77 0.44
C HIS A 115 -15.04 -0.84 -0.10
N LEU A 116 -13.83 -0.95 0.44
CA LEU A 116 -12.68 -0.16 -0.02
C LEU A 116 -12.30 -0.52 -1.47
N ALA A 117 -12.37 -1.80 -1.84
CA ALA A 117 -12.12 -2.27 -3.20
C ALA A 117 -13.07 -1.65 -4.22
N ARG A 118 -14.38 -1.65 -3.94
CA ARG A 118 -15.37 -0.95 -4.78
C ARG A 118 -15.14 0.56 -4.80
N THR A 119 -14.74 1.14 -3.66
CA THR A 119 -14.54 2.59 -3.53
C THR A 119 -13.34 3.11 -4.32
N TYR A 120 -12.26 2.34 -4.39
CA TYR A 120 -10.98 2.76 -4.98
C TYR A 120 -10.66 2.03 -6.29
N GLN A 121 -11.65 1.41 -6.94
CA GLN A 121 -11.45 0.61 -8.16
C GLN A 121 -10.68 1.38 -9.24
N ASP A 122 -11.07 2.61 -9.53
CA ASP A 122 -10.44 3.46 -10.54
C ASP A 122 -9.04 3.90 -10.14
N GLU A 123 -8.84 4.19 -8.85
CA GLU A 123 -7.52 4.57 -8.33
C GLU A 123 -6.54 3.41 -8.44
N LEU A 124 -6.97 2.19 -8.12
CA LEU A 124 -6.15 1.00 -8.26
C LEU A 124 -5.73 0.76 -9.71
N ALA A 125 -6.66 0.94 -10.67
CA ALA A 125 -6.35 0.81 -12.08
C ALA A 125 -5.33 1.86 -12.56
N ARG A 126 -5.50 3.12 -12.14
CA ARG A 126 -4.53 4.19 -12.47
C ARG A 126 -3.16 3.94 -11.88
N LEU A 127 -3.09 3.47 -10.63
CA LEU A 127 -1.82 3.17 -9.98
C LEU A 127 -1.12 2.01 -10.66
N GLU A 128 -1.84 0.93 -10.98
CA GLU A 128 -1.33 -0.18 -11.79
C GLU A 128 -0.77 0.31 -13.11
N GLU A 129 -1.54 1.11 -13.84
CA GLU A 129 -1.10 1.65 -15.11
C GLU A 129 0.24 2.40 -14.94
N VAL A 130 0.36 3.28 -13.95
CA VAL A 130 1.56 4.09 -13.75
C VAL A 130 2.76 3.30 -13.22
N PHE A 131 2.56 2.36 -12.30
CA PHE A 131 3.65 1.76 -11.51
C PHE A 131 3.83 0.25 -11.71
N GLY A 132 2.81 -0.49 -12.14
CA GLY A 132 2.84 -1.95 -12.15
C GLY A 132 3.23 -2.56 -10.79
N GLY A 133 3.97 -3.67 -10.79
CA GLY A 133 4.57 -4.24 -9.58
C GLY A 133 3.58 -4.43 -8.43
N TYR A 134 3.86 -3.84 -7.26
CA TYR A 134 2.96 -3.90 -6.10
C TYR A 134 1.57 -3.32 -6.37
N THR A 135 1.45 -2.33 -7.26
CA THR A 135 0.15 -1.75 -7.60
C THR A 135 -0.71 -2.68 -8.46
N SER A 136 -0.09 -3.56 -9.26
CA SER A 136 -0.78 -4.70 -9.90
C SER A 136 -1.31 -5.69 -8.87
N PHE A 137 -0.52 -5.99 -7.82
CA PHE A 137 -1.03 -6.79 -6.70
C PHE A 137 -2.21 -6.11 -5.99
N TRP A 138 -2.15 -4.79 -5.77
CA TRP A 138 -3.27 -4.05 -5.17
C TRP A 138 -4.53 -4.09 -6.05
N ARG A 139 -4.36 -3.97 -7.36
CA ARG A 139 -5.45 -4.10 -8.33
C ARG A 139 -6.04 -5.50 -8.29
N TYR A 140 -5.20 -6.54 -8.30
CA TYR A 140 -5.62 -7.93 -8.19
C TYR A 140 -6.47 -8.15 -6.93
N CYS A 141 -5.98 -7.72 -5.77
CA CYS A 141 -6.74 -7.76 -4.51
C CYS A 141 -8.09 -7.05 -4.63
N GLY A 142 -8.08 -5.84 -5.20
CA GLY A 142 -9.28 -5.04 -5.38
C GLY A 142 -10.34 -5.76 -6.22
N THR A 143 -9.96 -6.35 -7.35
CA THR A 143 -10.86 -7.13 -8.21
C THR A 143 -11.46 -8.30 -7.42
N ARG A 144 -10.61 -9.17 -6.84
CA ARG A 144 -11.05 -10.37 -6.13
C ARG A 144 -11.97 -10.06 -4.94
N LEU A 145 -11.65 -9.03 -4.15
CA LEU A 145 -12.46 -8.57 -3.02
C LEU A 145 -13.79 -7.94 -3.47
N SER A 146 -13.81 -7.25 -4.61
CA SER A 146 -15.03 -6.61 -5.13
C SER A 146 -16.02 -7.62 -5.70
N GLU A 147 -15.53 -8.72 -6.28
CA GLU A 147 -16.32 -9.83 -6.82
C GLU A 147 -16.90 -10.74 -5.74
N GLY A 148 -16.52 -10.55 -4.47
CA GLY A 148 -16.99 -11.37 -3.35
C GLY A 148 -16.36 -12.77 -3.32
N ALA A 149 -15.16 -12.94 -3.89
CA ALA A 149 -14.48 -14.23 -3.98
C ALA A 149 -13.86 -14.72 -2.66
N PHE A 150 -14.31 -14.19 -1.51
CA PHE A 150 -13.78 -14.51 -0.19
C PHE A 150 -14.91 -14.92 0.76
N ASP A 151 -14.91 -16.19 1.15
CA ASP A 151 -15.86 -16.75 2.10
C ASP A 151 -15.48 -16.43 3.57
N ASP A 152 -14.22 -16.07 3.82
CA ASP A 152 -13.74 -15.74 5.17
C ASP A 152 -14.27 -14.38 5.65
N GLU A 153 -14.73 -14.33 6.91
CA GLU A 153 -15.20 -13.08 7.53
C GLU A 153 -14.07 -12.03 7.69
N ARG A 154 -12.82 -12.48 7.74
CA ARG A 154 -11.63 -11.67 7.93
C ARG A 154 -10.54 -12.06 6.95
N ILE A 155 -9.78 -11.07 6.51
CA ILE A 155 -8.61 -11.25 5.66
C ILE A 155 -7.35 -10.74 6.37
N ALA A 156 -6.20 -11.33 6.06
CA ALA A 156 -4.92 -10.89 6.62
C ALA A 156 -4.63 -9.42 6.28
N TYR A 157 -3.99 -8.73 7.21
CA TYR A 157 -3.56 -7.35 7.05
C TYR A 157 -2.13 -7.17 7.59
N PRO A 158 -1.17 -6.77 6.74
CA PRO A 158 -1.31 -6.46 5.33
C PRO A 158 -1.69 -7.63 4.42
N LEU A 159 -2.20 -7.30 3.24
CA LEU A 159 -2.75 -8.23 2.26
C LEU A 159 -1.67 -9.15 1.67
N TRP A 160 -0.39 -8.76 1.72
CA TRP A 160 0.68 -9.67 1.33
C TRP A 160 0.87 -10.86 2.27
N ASP A 161 0.29 -10.83 3.48
CA ASP A 161 0.23 -11.99 4.39
C ASP A 161 -0.97 -12.91 4.08
N SER A 162 -1.79 -12.60 3.06
CA SER A 162 -3.00 -13.37 2.71
C SER A 162 -2.77 -14.32 1.52
N SER A 163 -3.72 -15.25 1.28
CA SER A 163 -3.68 -16.15 0.12
C SER A 163 -3.65 -15.40 -1.22
N LEU A 164 -4.18 -14.17 -1.26
CA LEU A 164 -4.16 -13.32 -2.45
C LEU A 164 -2.74 -13.08 -2.97
N TRP A 165 -1.75 -13.00 -2.08
CA TRP A 165 -0.36 -12.79 -2.48
C TRP A 165 0.18 -14.00 -3.24
N GLU A 166 -0.05 -15.19 -2.70
CA GLU A 166 0.35 -16.44 -3.34
C GLU A 166 -0.40 -16.67 -4.65
N GLU A 167 -1.71 -16.44 -4.65
CA GLU A 167 -2.56 -16.54 -5.85
C GLU A 167 -2.10 -15.57 -6.94
N TRP A 168 -1.83 -14.31 -6.59
CA TRP A 168 -1.35 -13.31 -7.54
C TRP A 168 0.02 -13.68 -8.11
N ARG A 169 0.98 -14.09 -7.28
CA ARG A 169 2.32 -14.51 -7.73
C ARG A 169 2.28 -15.73 -8.65
N ALA A 170 1.31 -16.62 -8.46
CA ALA A 170 1.10 -17.79 -9.32
C ALA A 170 0.31 -17.48 -10.59
N SER A 171 -0.35 -16.33 -10.67
CA SER A 171 -1.16 -15.92 -11.82
C SER A 171 -0.33 -15.32 -12.95
N GLU A 172 -0.90 -15.26 -14.16
CA GLU A 172 -0.31 -14.54 -15.31
C GLU A 172 -0.15 -13.03 -15.06
N GLN A 173 -0.84 -12.49 -14.06
CA GLN A 173 -0.78 -11.08 -13.65
C GLN A 173 0.30 -10.83 -12.58
N GLY A 174 0.95 -11.89 -12.10
CA GLY A 174 2.09 -11.82 -11.20
C GLY A 174 3.39 -11.46 -11.93
N PRO A 175 4.50 -11.21 -11.21
CA PRO A 175 5.80 -10.99 -11.82
C PRO A 175 6.21 -12.24 -12.62
N ALA A 176 6.24 -12.13 -13.96
CA ALA A 176 6.54 -13.25 -14.84
C ALA A 176 7.94 -13.81 -14.56
N GLY A 177 8.00 -15.01 -13.97
CA GLY A 177 9.22 -15.82 -13.92
C GLY A 177 10.30 -15.42 -12.91
N THR A 178 10.13 -14.36 -12.11
CA THR A 178 11.04 -14.04 -11.00
C THR A 178 10.37 -14.31 -9.66
N ARG A 179 10.92 -15.24 -8.87
CA ARG A 179 10.44 -15.60 -7.52
C ARG A 179 10.45 -14.43 -6.53
N GLU A 180 11.10 -13.32 -6.87
CA GLU A 180 11.24 -12.13 -6.03
C GLU A 180 10.71 -10.89 -6.78
N VAL A 181 9.86 -10.12 -6.10
CA VAL A 181 9.53 -8.76 -6.52
C VAL A 181 10.69 -7.89 -6.07
N GLY A 182 11.61 -7.57 -7.00
CA GLY A 182 12.71 -6.65 -6.73
C GLY A 182 12.19 -5.25 -6.34
N LEU A 183 13.08 -4.37 -5.86
CA LEU A 183 12.73 -3.03 -5.42
C LEU A 183 11.82 -2.29 -6.43
N GLN A 184 10.64 -1.85 -5.98
CA GLN A 184 9.68 -1.08 -6.81
C GLN A 184 9.64 0.41 -6.43
N SER A 185 10.44 0.82 -5.46
CA SER A 185 10.55 2.18 -4.97
C SER A 185 11.67 2.95 -5.67
N GLY A 186 11.48 4.26 -5.86
CA GLY A 186 12.49 5.10 -6.50
C GLY A 186 12.01 6.51 -6.82
N PRO A 187 12.85 7.31 -7.50
CA PRO A 187 12.44 8.57 -8.10
C PRO A 187 11.27 8.34 -9.07
N LEU A 188 10.27 9.23 -9.06
CA LEU A 188 9.06 9.08 -9.87
C LEU A 188 9.38 8.99 -11.36
N SER A 189 10.39 9.72 -11.82
CA SER A 189 10.87 9.67 -13.21
C SER A 189 11.34 8.27 -13.61
N SER A 190 12.05 7.56 -12.72
CA SER A 190 12.53 6.19 -12.96
C SER A 190 11.39 5.18 -12.99
N LEU A 191 10.32 5.40 -12.22
CA LEU A 191 9.17 4.50 -12.19
C LEU A 191 8.25 4.68 -13.40
N GLN A 192 8.16 5.90 -13.94
CA GLN A 192 7.37 6.21 -15.14
C GLN A 192 8.10 5.85 -16.45
N ALA A 193 9.44 5.77 -16.42
CA ALA A 193 10.28 5.53 -17.59
C ALA A 193 10.40 4.05 -18.01
N VAL A 194 9.84 3.10 -17.26
CA VAL A 194 9.87 1.65 -17.59
C VAL A 194 8.80 1.28 -18.65
N ARG A 195 8.58 2.17 -19.63
CA ARG A 195 7.61 1.98 -20.72
C ARG A 195 8.28 2.07 -22.08
#